data_AF-A0A8T1S0T5-F1
#
_entry.id   AF-A0A8T1S0T5-F1
#
_cell.length_a   1.000
_cell.length_b   1.000
_cell.length_c   1.000
_cell.angle_alpha   90.00
_cell.angle_beta   90.00
_cell.angle_gamma   90.00
#
_symmetry.space_group_name_H-M   'P 1'
#
loop_
_entity.id
_entity.type
_entity.pdbx_description
1 polymer ?
#
loop_
_entity_poly.entity_id
_entity_poly.type
_entity_poly.pdbx_seq_one_letter_code
_entity_poly.pdbx_strand_id
1 'polypeptide(L)'
;MGSSPELRRLLQTALDGAPQINASTSTVHGCPALRACPGCRALVSHTQRGCPTVWCAQCPCSFCFRCLKVGYCGYGSPQCPIRERQRL
;
A
#
# COMPACT_ATOMS: atom_id res chain seq x y z
N MET A 1 2.15 16.98 -17.17
CA MET A 1 0.87 16.24 -17.08
C MET A 1 0.51 16.11 -15.60
N GLY A 2 -0.15 17.13 -15.04
CA GLY A 2 -0.56 17.14 -13.64
C GLY A 2 -1.97 16.58 -13.52
N SER A 3 -2.16 15.58 -12.67
CA SER A 3 -3.48 15.05 -12.35
C SER A 3 -4.37 16.18 -11.83
N SER A 4 -5.63 16.24 -12.31
CA SER A 4 -6.63 17.19 -11.83
C SER A 4 -6.65 17.22 -10.29
N PRO A 5 -6.74 18.40 -9.65
CA PRO A 5 -6.84 18.50 -8.19
C PRO A 5 -8.03 17.69 -7.63
N GLU A 6 -9.08 17.50 -8.43
CA GLU A 6 -10.22 16.64 -8.08
C GLU A 6 -9.83 15.17 -8.04
N LEU A 7 -9.06 14.70 -9.02
CA LEU A 7 -8.56 13.32 -9.04
C LEU A 7 -7.69 13.05 -7.81
N ARG A 8 -6.82 13.99 -7.42
CA ARG A 8 -6.02 13.84 -6.19
C ARG A 8 -6.89 13.75 -4.95
N ARG A 9 -7.96 14.55 -4.87
CA ARG A 9 -8.93 14.47 -3.76
C ARG A 9 -9.64 13.13 -3.71
N LEU A 10 -10.13 12.64 -4.85
CA LEU A 10 -10.80 11.33 -4.92
C LEU A 10 -9.88 10.19 -4.49
N LEU A 11 -8.62 10.20 -4.93
CA LEU A 11 -7.63 9.22 -4.50
C LEU A 11 -7.33 9.31 -3.00
N GLN A 12 -7.25 10.53 -2.45
CA GLN A 12 -7.05 10.74 -1.02
C GLN A 12 -8.22 10.17 -0.21
N THR A 13 -9.46 10.47 -0.60
CA THR A 13 -10.67 9.94 0.05
C THR A 13 -10.70 8.41 0.02
N ALA A 14 -10.28 7.78 -1.08
CA ALA A 14 -10.21 6.33 -1.17
C ALA A 14 -9.18 5.72 -0.17
N LEU A 15 -8.02 6.36 0.00
CA LEU A 15 -7.02 5.92 0.98
C LEU A 15 -7.51 6.08 2.43
N ASP A 16 -8.20 7.19 2.72
CA ASP A 16 -8.73 7.50 4.04
C ASP A 16 -9.95 6.65 4.42
N GLY A 17 -10.78 6.27 3.44
CA GLY A 17 -11.95 5.43 3.65
C GLY A 17 -11.66 3.91 3.63
N ALA A 18 -10.46 3.50 3.22
CA ALA A 18 -10.16 2.09 3.04
C ALA A 18 -10.25 1.30 4.36
N PRO A 19 -11.01 0.18 4.41
CA PRO A 19 -11.09 -0.65 5.61
C PRO A 19 -9.74 -1.29 5.93
N GLN A 20 -9.55 -1.73 7.17
CA GLN A 20 -8.38 -2.52 7.54
C GLN A 20 -8.56 -3.99 7.12
N ILE A 21 -7.47 -4.62 6.70
CA ILE A 21 -7.42 -6.04 6.36
C ILE A 21 -7.57 -6.86 7.64
N ASN A 22 -8.66 -7.63 7.71
CA ASN A 22 -8.90 -8.58 8.79
C ASN A 22 -8.55 -10.01 8.36
N ALA A 23 -7.25 -10.31 8.25
CA ALA A 23 -6.75 -11.65 8.01
C ALA A 23 -5.61 -11.99 8.98
N SER A 24 -5.93 -12.57 10.15
CA SER A 24 -4.99 -12.78 11.26
C SER A 24 -3.76 -13.63 10.90
N THR A 25 -3.89 -14.52 9.92
CA THR A 25 -2.79 -15.35 9.40
C THR A 25 -1.96 -14.66 8.33
N SER A 26 -2.35 -13.46 7.90
CA SER A 26 -1.68 -12.70 6.86
C SER A 26 -0.64 -11.74 7.46
N THR A 27 0.51 -11.65 6.79
CA THR A 27 1.54 -10.66 7.13
C THR A 27 1.04 -9.22 6.98
N VAL A 28 -0.07 -8.96 6.30
CA VAL A 28 -0.65 -7.62 6.14
C VAL A 28 -1.88 -7.37 7.02
N HIS A 29 -2.15 -8.24 8.00
CA HIS A 29 -3.20 -8.01 9.00
C HIS A 29 -3.08 -6.61 9.62
N GLY A 30 -4.21 -5.90 9.72
CA GLY A 30 -4.29 -4.54 10.25
C GLY A 30 -3.87 -3.43 9.29
N CYS A 31 -3.33 -3.75 8.10
CA CYS A 31 -3.03 -2.74 7.09
C CYS A 31 -4.32 -2.21 6.44
N PRO A 32 -4.38 -0.94 6.01
CA PRO A 32 -5.42 -0.48 5.10
C PRO A 32 -5.48 -1.35 3.84
N ALA A 33 -6.69 -1.68 3.37
CA ALA A 33 -6.91 -2.53 2.20
C ALA A 33 -6.41 -1.88 0.90
N LEU A 34 -6.31 -0.55 0.89
CA LEU A 34 -5.75 0.25 -0.19
C LEU A 34 -4.56 1.06 0.32
N ARG A 35 -3.49 1.07 -0.47
CA ARG A 35 -2.32 1.92 -0.29
C ARG A 35 -1.90 2.53 -1.61
N ALA A 36 -1.25 3.67 -1.57
CA ALA A 36 -0.66 4.27 -2.76
C ALA A 36 0.74 3.71 -3.03
N CYS A 37 1.10 3.53 -4.29
CA CYS A 37 2.46 3.23 -4.69
C CYS A 37 3.40 4.39 -4.30
N PRO A 38 4.52 4.15 -3.60
CA PRO A 38 5.50 5.19 -3.27
C PRO A 38 6.12 5.87 -4.50
N GLY A 39 6.19 5.16 -5.64
CA GLY A 39 6.76 5.69 -6.88
C GLY A 39 5.78 6.51 -7.71
N CYS A 40 4.62 5.94 -8.06
CA CYS A 40 3.68 6.55 -9.01
C CYS A 40 2.34 7.00 -8.40
N ARG A 41 2.13 6.80 -7.09
CA ARG A 41 0.89 7.16 -6.35
C ARG A 41 -0.39 6.44 -6.80
N ALA A 42 -0.29 5.46 -7.70
CA ALA A 42 -1.41 4.60 -8.05
C ALA A 42 -1.92 3.81 -6.83
N LEU A 43 -3.22 3.56 -6.74
CA LEU A 43 -3.80 2.73 -5.68
C LEU A 43 -3.44 1.26 -5.91
N VAL A 44 -3.05 0.59 -4.85
CA VAL A 44 -2.60 -0.80 -4.81
C VAL A 44 -3.32 -1.50 -3.67
N SER A 45 -3.78 -2.72 -3.93
CA SER A 45 -4.35 -3.64 -2.94
C SER A 45 -3.48 -4.87 -2.77
N HIS A 46 -3.51 -5.49 -1.59
CA HIS A 46 -2.83 -6.76 -1.33
C HIS A 46 -3.80 -7.94 -1.46
N THR A 47 -3.35 -9.07 -2.00
CA THR A 47 -4.14 -10.32 -2.09
C THR A 47 -4.34 -11.03 -0.75
N GLN A 48 -3.76 -10.46 0.31
CA GLN A 48 -3.70 -11.00 1.69
C GLN A 48 -3.01 -12.37 1.82
N ARG A 49 -2.39 -12.89 0.75
CA ARG A 49 -1.67 -14.16 0.76
C ARG A 49 -0.17 -13.93 0.63
N GLY A 50 0.62 -14.69 1.37
CA GLY A 50 2.08 -14.72 1.24
C GLY A 50 2.81 -13.52 1.84
N CYS A 51 3.86 -13.08 1.13
CA CYS A 51 4.78 -12.02 1.52
C CYS A 51 4.10 -10.64 1.49
N PRO A 52 4.42 -9.70 2.41
CA PRO A 52 3.84 -8.36 2.39
C PRO A 52 4.32 -7.49 1.21
N THR A 53 5.21 -7.99 0.36
CA THR A 53 5.73 -7.23 -0.80
C THR A 53 4.72 -7.25 -1.95
N VAL A 54 4.44 -6.07 -2.50
CA VAL A 54 3.60 -5.91 -3.69
C VAL A 54 4.41 -5.35 -4.85
N TRP A 55 4.03 -5.75 -6.06
CA TRP A 55 4.48 -5.14 -7.30
C TRP A 55 3.42 -4.15 -7.80
N CYS A 56 3.83 -2.93 -8.16
CA CYS A 56 2.92 -1.96 -8.71
C CYS A 56 2.55 -2.30 -10.16
N ALA A 57 1.25 -2.30 -10.50
CA ALA A 57 0.80 -2.55 -11.87
C ALA A 57 1.07 -1.37 -12.83
N GLN A 58 1.36 -0.18 -12.30
CA GLN A 58 1.52 1.06 -13.08
C GLN A 58 2.97 1.51 -13.25
N CYS A 59 3.91 0.94 -12.48
CA CYS A 59 5.33 1.26 -12.60
C CYS A 59 6.19 0.08 -12.11
N PRO A 60 7.48 -0.03 -12.49
CA PRO A 60 8.34 -1.16 -12.12
C PRO A 60 8.82 -1.09 -10.66
N CYS A 61 7.99 -0.60 -9.74
CA CYS A 61 8.31 -0.46 -8.33
C CYS A 61 7.73 -1.62 -7.52
N SER A 62 8.58 -2.27 -6.74
CA SER A 62 8.19 -3.19 -5.67
C SER A 62 8.42 -2.55 -4.30
N PHE A 63 7.50 -2.77 -3.37
CA PHE A 63 7.58 -2.20 -2.04
C PHE A 63 6.85 -3.05 -1.00
N CYS A 64 7.22 -2.90 0.26
CA CYS A 64 6.51 -3.55 1.36
C CYS A 64 5.17 -2.87 1.63
N PHE A 65 4.07 -3.61 1.52
CA PHE A 65 2.72 -3.11 1.76
C PHE A 65 2.53 -2.65 3.21
N ARG A 66 3.28 -3.17 4.19
CA ARG A 66 3.16 -2.71 5.59
C ARG A 66 3.79 -1.32 5.79
N CYS A 67 5.07 -1.18 5.42
CA CYS A 67 5.87 0.00 5.78
C CYS A 67 6.11 0.99 4.64
N LEU A 68 5.68 0.65 3.40
CA LEU A 68 5.80 1.46 2.19
C LEU A 68 7.24 1.75 1.72
N LYS A 69 8.24 1.05 2.27
CA LYS A 69 9.63 1.15 1.80
C LYS A 69 9.79 0.41 0.48
N VAL A 70 10.41 1.08 -0.49
CA VAL A 70 10.74 0.53 -1.82
C VAL A 70 11.89 -0.47 -1.70
N GLY A 71 11.82 -1.55 -2.48
CA GLY A 71 12.81 -2.61 -2.48
C GLY A 71 12.47 -3.78 -1.56
N TYR A 72 13.37 -4.75 -1.51
CA TYR A 72 13.23 -5.91 -0.65
C TYR A 72 13.36 -5.48 0.80
N CYS A 73 12.26 -5.52 1.56
CA CYS A 73 12.37 -5.62 3.01
C CYS A 73 13.05 -6.97 3.28
N GLY A 74 14.25 -6.96 3.85
CA GLY A 74 14.97 -8.17 4.21
C GLY A 74 14.03 -9.15 4.90
N TYR A 75 13.73 -10.27 4.23
CA TYR A 75 12.91 -11.38 4.72
C TYR A 75 11.44 -11.13 5.07
N GLY A 76 10.72 -10.22 4.39
CA GLY A 76 9.24 -10.22 4.48
C GLY A 76 8.68 -10.20 5.90
N SER A 77 9.45 -9.65 6.85
CA SER A 77 9.23 -9.91 8.27
C SER A 77 7.93 -9.23 8.71
N PRO A 78 7.02 -9.94 9.40
CA PRO A 78 5.79 -9.36 9.96
C PRO A 78 6.07 -8.22 10.95
N GLN A 79 7.34 -8.04 11.36
CA GLN A 79 7.82 -7.00 12.27
C GLN A 79 7.87 -5.60 11.64
N CYS A 80 7.73 -5.46 10.32
CA CYS A 80 7.60 -4.13 9.73
C CYS A 80 6.41 -3.40 10.36
N PRO A 81 6.58 -2.16 10.86
CA PRO A 81 5.48 -1.39 11.39
C PRO A 81 4.47 -1.11 10.27
N ILE A 82 3.19 -1.11 10.64
CA ILE A 82 2.12 -0.70 9.74
C ILE A 82 2.21 0.82 9.63
N ARG A 83 2.62 1.33 8.46
CA ARG A 83 2.65 2.76 8.21
C ARG A 83 1.22 3.29 8.14
N GLU A 84 1.02 4.50 8.64
CA GLU A 84 -0.20 5.28 8.50
C GLU A 84 -0.65 5.41 7.03
N ARG A 85 -1.90 5.85 6.86
CA ARG A 85 -2.48 6.14 5.55
C ARG A 85 -1.72 7.28 4.88
N GLN A 86 -1.56 7.17 3.57
CA GLN A 86 -0.70 8.08 2.80
C GLN A 86 -1.46 9.34 2.42
N ARG A 87 -0.73 10.46 2.37
CA ARG A 87 -1.23 11.73 1.84
C ARG A 87 -0.61 12.00 0.46
N LEU A 88 -1.43 12.22 -0.56
CA LEU A 88 -1.03 12.26 -1.98
C LEU A 88 -0.77 13.64 -2.57
#